data_AF-A0AAG5DEL1-F1
#
_entry.id   AF-A0AAG5DEL1-F1
#
_cell.length_a   1.000
_cell.length_b   1.000
_cell.length_c   1.000
_cell.angle_alpha   90.00
_cell.angle_beta   90.00
_cell.angle_gamma   90.00
#
_symmetry.space_group_name_H-M   'P 1'
#
loop_
_entity.id
_entity.type
_entity.pdbx_description
1 polymer ?
#
loop_
_entity_poly.entity_id
_entity_poly.type
_entity_poly.pdbx_seq_one_letter_code
_entity_poly.pdbx_strand_id
1 'polypeptide(L)'
;MFLLGPIALLSVFACSRSHELFTDTVPKDFYLRKDLTDCSARFHKHKIFQQQCLVFGGVQANLTEFPHMAVLGWPEQGQNGSSSGQILWQCGGSLITERFVLTAAHCAADTNNIPPRLVRLGDVNLAASDDDEYAQQFEIRRIVRHPEHWFSRKYFDLALVELDGVARFTAGVCPACLWTKQALPAQIFETAGFGAISFGGAPVPNLLKTTLRTMSSTECTKLYKNTRGLSEGIVSDQMCAFELDADTCQGDSGGPLQVSLRSFRNTQPFVVALTSFGRGCGTGSSGVYQRVASHIPWIESVVNETMDPVRCSEKYAAFRHFSLLAPECAIRNAYINRVHLLWPAEAKGPPIPCGGTFIDYNTVVTSARCVHDADGVKPNAIELLESLDKPRAKIVEIQVHPEFDEISLRNDLALIRLERYLQPDIHVAPSCIPLPKPTEICTDRQTHDPVTCWDQLADTTKMNLLNPICSPESIERSTVKLVWSEDNDKPPCVGMLIKTDTVITSIRCMNNHSSNPPVEIELTGSEQGKRVKIANILRHPGYKKGARRGRDTALLLLAEDLIDIKDLVPRCIQE
;
A
#
# COMPACT_ATOMS: atom_id res chain seq x y z
N MET A 1 24.38 56.13 47.11
CA MET A 1 24.60 55.33 45.88
C MET A 1 24.03 53.94 46.13
N PHE A 2 23.30 53.40 45.14
CA PHE A 2 22.49 52.17 45.14
C PHE A 2 21.02 52.32 45.54
N LEU A 3 20.25 52.72 44.51
CA LEU A 3 18.84 52.36 44.30
C LEU A 3 18.69 50.83 44.22
N LEU A 4 17.51 50.30 44.59
CA LEU A 4 16.74 49.31 43.83
C LEU A 4 15.37 49.10 44.52
N GLY A 5 14.28 49.33 43.77
CA GLY A 5 12.89 49.32 44.25
C GLY A 5 12.25 47.92 44.31
N PRO A 6 11.00 47.82 44.80
CA PRO A 6 10.28 46.55 44.88
C PRO A 6 9.81 46.09 43.49
N ILE A 7 10.32 44.95 43.04
CA ILE A 7 9.84 44.26 41.85
C ILE A 7 8.53 43.58 42.21
N ALA A 8 7.43 44.09 41.65
CA ALA A 8 6.14 43.40 41.63
C ALA A 8 6.26 42.13 40.78
N LEU A 9 6.16 40.96 41.41
CA LEU A 9 5.94 39.68 40.74
C LEU A 9 4.52 39.67 40.16
N LEU A 10 4.38 40.17 38.93
CA LEU A 10 3.24 39.86 38.07
C LEU A 10 3.30 38.37 37.72
N SER A 11 2.55 37.56 38.47
CA SER A 11 2.21 36.21 38.05
C SER A 11 1.34 36.30 36.79
N VAL A 12 1.98 36.26 35.62
CA VAL A 12 1.30 35.99 34.37
C VAL A 12 0.85 34.53 34.44
N PHE A 13 -0.40 34.31 34.84
CA PHE A 13 -1.10 33.08 34.53
C PHE A 13 -1.21 33.01 33.00
N ALA A 14 -0.20 32.41 32.37
CA ALA A 14 -0.36 31.89 31.03
C ALA A 14 -1.40 30.77 31.12
N CYS A 15 -2.66 31.13 30.90
CA CYS A 15 -3.74 30.19 30.71
C CYS A 15 -3.43 29.47 29.40
N SER A 16 -2.65 28.38 29.46
CA SER A 16 -2.53 27.45 28.36
C SER A 16 -3.91 26.83 28.19
N ARG A 17 -4.72 27.37 27.28
CA ARG A 17 -5.95 26.71 26.84
C ARG A 17 -5.53 25.32 26.37
N SER A 18 -5.88 24.29 27.13
CA SER A 18 -5.94 22.93 26.62
C SER A 18 -6.86 22.98 25.40
N HIS A 19 -6.28 22.83 24.22
CA HIS A 19 -7.06 22.80 22.99
C HIS A 19 -7.91 21.52 23.05
N GLU A 20 -9.24 21.66 23.17
CA GLU A 20 -10.12 20.48 23.15
C GLU A 20 -9.99 19.81 21.77
N LEU A 21 -9.52 18.56 21.77
CA LEU A 21 -9.31 17.81 20.54
C LEU A 21 -10.63 17.46 19.83
N PHE A 22 -11.74 17.41 20.57
CA PHE A 22 -13.06 17.15 20.04
C PHE A 22 -13.92 18.41 20.16
N THR A 23 -14.70 18.69 19.12
CA THR A 23 -15.59 19.84 19.06
C THR A 23 -17.00 19.43 18.65
N ASP A 24 -17.97 20.21 19.12
CA ASP A 24 -19.36 20.09 18.69
C ASP A 24 -19.61 20.87 17.38
N THR A 25 -18.64 21.71 16.97
CA THR A 25 -18.72 22.47 15.72
C THR A 25 -18.30 21.63 14.52
N VAL A 26 -19.19 21.54 13.53
CA VAL A 26 -18.87 20.80 12.30
C VAL A 26 -17.77 21.53 11.51
N PRO A 27 -16.68 20.86 11.12
CA PRO A 27 -15.63 21.44 10.29
C PRO A 27 -16.17 21.97 8.96
N LYS A 28 -15.67 23.11 8.47
CA LYS A 28 -16.23 23.81 7.29
C LYS A 28 -16.14 22.97 6.01
N ASP A 29 -15.11 22.16 5.88
CA ASP A 29 -14.84 21.28 4.75
C ASP A 29 -15.54 19.91 4.87
N PHE A 30 -16.17 19.60 6.00
CA PHE A 30 -16.92 18.35 6.21
C PHE A 30 -17.98 18.13 5.13
N TYR A 31 -18.71 19.18 4.75
CA TYR A 31 -19.79 19.12 3.75
C TYR A 31 -19.30 19.25 2.30
N LEU A 32 -18.02 19.54 2.06
CA LEU A 32 -17.46 19.67 0.71
C LEU A 32 -17.03 18.31 0.14
N ARG A 33 -17.03 17.28 0.98
CA ARG A 33 -16.59 15.93 0.67
C ARG A 33 -17.60 15.20 -0.23
N LYS A 34 -17.11 14.59 -1.32
CA LYS A 34 -17.88 13.64 -2.16
C LYS A 34 -17.44 12.19 -1.96
N ASP A 35 -16.16 11.96 -1.69
CA ASP A 35 -15.55 10.63 -1.52
C ASP A 35 -14.36 10.71 -0.53
N LEU A 36 -13.57 9.64 -0.37
CA LEU A 36 -12.39 9.60 0.52
C LEU A 36 -11.07 9.99 -0.17
N THR A 37 -11.07 10.29 -1.47
CA THR A 37 -9.84 10.50 -2.26
C THR A 37 -9.13 11.81 -1.90
N ASP A 38 -9.85 12.75 -1.28
CA ASP A 38 -9.36 14.06 -0.87
C ASP A 38 -8.67 14.09 0.52
N CYS A 39 -8.65 12.96 1.23
CA CYS A 39 -8.15 12.88 2.60
C CYS A 39 -6.74 13.49 2.77
N SER A 40 -5.81 13.17 1.87
CA SER A 40 -4.44 13.69 1.95
C SER A 40 -4.41 15.22 1.79
N ALA A 41 -5.25 15.78 0.93
CA ALA A 41 -5.34 17.21 0.70
C ALA A 41 -6.04 17.96 1.86
N ARG A 42 -6.89 17.29 2.64
CA ARG A 42 -7.54 17.88 3.82
C ARG A 42 -6.66 17.81 5.06
N PHE A 43 -6.14 16.62 5.36
CA PHE A 43 -5.49 16.37 6.65
C PHE A 43 -3.97 16.43 6.63
N HIS A 44 -3.34 16.26 5.46
CA HIS A 44 -1.89 16.08 5.34
C HIS A 44 -1.20 17.18 4.50
N LYS A 45 -1.94 18.19 4.03
CA LYS A 45 -1.47 19.24 3.10
C LYS A 45 -0.31 20.09 3.61
N HIS A 46 -0.18 20.26 4.94
CA HIS A 46 0.80 21.16 5.55
C HIS A 46 2.13 20.52 5.97
N LYS A 47 2.36 19.23 5.67
CA LYS A 47 3.61 18.53 6.07
C LYS A 47 4.45 17.95 4.93
N ILE A 48 4.17 18.30 3.66
CA ILE A 48 5.11 17.99 2.57
C ILE A 48 6.33 18.93 2.61
N PHE A 49 6.24 20.06 3.31
CA PHE A 49 7.36 20.99 3.48
C PHE A 49 7.83 21.01 4.92
N GLN A 50 9.12 20.71 5.09
CA GLN A 50 9.91 20.74 6.32
C GLN A 50 9.65 19.59 7.30
N GLN A 51 10.45 18.53 7.18
CA GLN A 51 11.44 18.27 8.23
C GLN A 51 12.54 17.33 7.73
N GLN A 52 13.75 17.88 7.74
CA GLN A 52 15.01 17.16 7.71
C GLN A 52 15.04 16.20 8.91
N CYS A 53 14.60 14.96 8.72
CA CYS A 53 15.46 13.85 9.11
C CYS A 53 16.22 13.47 7.85
N LEU A 54 17.13 14.35 7.42
CA LEU A 54 18.20 13.99 6.52
C LEU A 54 19.10 13.04 7.32
N VAL A 55 18.74 11.76 7.38
CA VAL A 55 19.68 10.76 7.84
C VAL A 55 20.49 10.36 6.63
N PHE A 56 21.67 10.93 6.56
CA PHE A 56 22.68 10.64 5.56
C PHE A 56 23.26 9.23 5.80
N GLY A 57 23.25 8.36 4.79
CA GLY A 57 24.01 7.10 4.81
C GLY A 57 23.44 5.95 5.66
N GLY A 58 22.15 6.00 6.02
CA GLY A 58 21.48 4.97 6.85
C GLY A 58 21.73 5.13 8.35
N VAL A 59 20.73 4.81 9.19
CA VAL A 59 20.92 4.72 10.66
C VAL A 59 21.24 3.28 11.03
N GLN A 60 22.07 3.06 12.05
CA GLN A 60 22.16 1.74 12.66
C GLN A 60 20.79 1.29 13.20
N ALA A 61 20.38 0.08 12.85
CA ALA A 61 19.15 -0.53 13.34
C ALA A 61 19.32 -1.02 14.77
N ASN A 62 18.26 -0.96 15.56
CA ASN A 62 18.27 -1.57 16.89
C ASN A 62 18.11 -3.09 16.78
N LEU A 63 18.66 -3.83 17.75
CA LEU A 63 18.70 -5.30 17.80
C LEU A 63 17.34 -5.98 17.54
N THR A 64 16.25 -5.39 18.01
CA THR A 64 14.88 -5.95 17.89
C THR A 64 14.01 -5.26 16.85
N GLU A 65 14.57 -4.36 16.05
CA GLU A 65 13.79 -3.50 15.14
C GLU A 65 13.36 -4.24 13.88
N PHE A 66 14.26 -5.02 13.28
CA PHE A 66 14.01 -5.86 12.11
C PHE A 66 14.20 -7.34 12.44
N PRO A 67 13.36 -7.94 13.31
CA PRO A 67 13.60 -9.29 13.81
C PRO A 67 13.43 -10.39 12.77
N HIS A 68 12.95 -10.04 11.57
CA HIS A 68 12.86 -10.96 10.43
C HIS A 68 14.09 -10.87 9.54
N MET A 69 15.00 -9.91 9.76
CA MET A 69 16.16 -9.71 8.90
C MET A 69 17.04 -10.95 8.90
N ALA A 70 17.39 -11.39 7.70
CA ALA A 70 18.30 -12.50 7.46
C ALA A 70 19.46 -12.03 6.60
N VAL A 71 20.64 -12.62 6.81
CA VAL A 71 21.80 -12.39 5.96
C VAL A 71 22.37 -13.73 5.47
N LEU A 72 22.72 -13.79 4.19
CA LEU A 72 23.21 -14.98 3.49
C LEU A 72 24.72 -14.88 3.32
N GLY A 73 25.42 -15.95 3.69
CA GLY A 73 26.88 -15.99 3.79
C GLY A 73 27.52 -17.03 2.88
N TRP A 74 28.59 -16.63 2.21
CA TRP A 74 29.45 -17.48 1.39
C TRP A 74 30.77 -17.77 2.13
N PRO A 75 31.30 -18.99 2.05
CA PRO A 75 32.64 -19.26 2.55
C PRO A 75 33.67 -18.49 1.70
N GLU A 76 34.53 -17.71 2.34
CA GLU A 76 35.61 -17.01 1.63
C GLU A 76 36.64 -18.01 1.08
N GLN A 77 36.92 -17.92 -0.23
CA GLN A 77 37.98 -18.70 -0.86
C GLN A 77 39.32 -17.97 -0.73
N GLY A 78 40.27 -18.56 -0.02
CA GLY A 78 41.65 -18.06 0.02
C GLY A 78 42.37 -18.26 -1.32
N GLN A 79 43.47 -17.53 -1.52
CA GLN A 79 44.20 -17.47 -2.81
C GLN A 79 44.72 -18.81 -3.37
N ASN A 80 44.67 -19.90 -2.59
CA ASN A 80 45.10 -21.25 -3.00
C ASN A 80 43.98 -22.31 -2.88
N GLY A 81 42.70 -21.90 -2.81
CA GLY A 81 41.57 -22.82 -2.62
C GLY A 81 41.38 -23.35 -1.18
N SER A 82 42.20 -22.88 -0.23
CA SER A 82 41.96 -23.10 1.21
C SER A 82 40.96 -22.07 1.73
N SER A 83 39.93 -22.53 2.46
CA SER A 83 38.98 -21.65 3.15
C SER A 83 39.68 -20.88 4.26
N SER A 84 39.59 -19.54 4.27
CA SER A 84 40.14 -18.69 5.34
C SER A 84 39.36 -18.83 6.66
N GLY A 85 38.20 -19.49 6.62
CA GLY A 85 37.24 -19.56 7.73
C GLY A 85 36.35 -18.32 7.84
N GLN A 86 36.62 -17.26 7.08
CA GLN A 86 35.77 -16.07 7.04
C GLN A 86 34.54 -16.30 6.15
N ILE A 87 33.44 -15.67 6.53
CA ILE A 87 32.18 -15.70 5.81
C ILE A 87 31.96 -14.32 5.18
N LEU A 88 31.72 -14.32 3.87
CA LEU A 88 31.34 -13.13 3.12
C LEU A 88 29.81 -13.05 3.08
N TRP A 89 29.27 -12.09 3.82
CA TRP A 89 27.85 -11.78 3.85
C TRP A 89 27.51 -10.86 2.67
N GLN A 90 26.83 -11.39 1.64
CA GLN A 90 26.66 -10.68 0.36
C GLN A 90 25.19 -10.42 -0.04
N CYS A 91 24.24 -11.04 0.64
CA CYS A 91 22.82 -10.82 0.39
C CYS A 91 22.03 -10.79 1.69
N GLY A 92 20.96 -10.00 1.69
CA GLY A 92 19.93 -10.02 2.70
C GLY A 92 18.79 -10.98 2.38
N GLY A 93 17.84 -11.04 3.31
CA GLY A 93 16.61 -11.80 3.19
C GLY A 93 15.67 -11.47 4.33
N SER A 94 14.51 -12.12 4.32
CA SER A 94 13.51 -12.00 5.37
C SER A 94 13.02 -13.37 5.78
N LEU A 95 13.10 -13.70 7.06
CA LEU A 95 12.43 -14.85 7.63
C LEU A 95 10.92 -14.68 7.45
N ILE A 96 10.26 -15.61 6.78
CA ILE A 96 8.80 -15.57 6.50
C ILE A 96 8.04 -16.72 7.18
N THR A 97 8.75 -17.78 7.57
CA THR A 97 8.25 -18.86 8.44
C THR A 97 9.34 -19.27 9.43
N GLU A 98 9.10 -20.26 10.28
CA GLU A 98 10.13 -20.82 11.16
C GLU A 98 11.30 -21.50 10.44
N ARG A 99 11.19 -21.78 9.13
CA ARG A 99 12.18 -22.54 8.35
C ARG A 99 12.56 -21.91 7.01
N PHE A 100 11.86 -20.86 6.58
CA PHE A 100 12.06 -20.28 5.26
C PHE A 100 12.43 -18.80 5.33
N VAL A 101 13.49 -18.47 4.62
CA VAL A 101 13.90 -17.09 4.32
C VAL A 101 13.57 -16.78 2.87
N LEU A 102 12.90 -15.65 2.65
CA LEU A 102 12.64 -15.06 1.35
C LEU A 102 13.81 -14.14 0.97
N THR A 103 14.35 -14.28 -0.23
CA THR A 103 15.46 -13.46 -0.75
C THR A 103 15.35 -13.33 -2.27
N ALA A 104 16.28 -12.59 -2.90
CA ALA A 104 16.35 -12.48 -4.35
C ALA A 104 16.90 -13.76 -5.00
N ALA A 105 16.45 -14.10 -6.20
CA ALA A 105 16.91 -15.30 -6.89
C ALA A 105 18.36 -15.19 -7.38
N HIS A 106 18.84 -13.99 -7.67
CA HIS A 106 20.24 -13.76 -8.00
C HIS A 106 21.18 -14.00 -6.81
N CYS A 107 20.68 -14.00 -5.57
CA CYS A 107 21.44 -14.35 -4.37
C CYS A 107 21.66 -15.86 -4.20
N ALA A 108 21.08 -16.70 -5.07
CA ALA A 108 21.24 -18.15 -4.99
C ALA A 108 22.65 -18.62 -5.38
N ALA A 109 23.44 -17.79 -6.04
CA ALA A 109 24.82 -18.07 -6.39
C ALA A 109 25.62 -16.78 -6.60
N ASP A 110 26.91 -16.80 -6.30
CA ASP A 110 27.82 -15.70 -6.58
C ASP A 110 28.23 -15.65 -8.07
N THR A 111 29.16 -14.75 -8.42
CA THR A 111 29.70 -14.60 -9.78
C THR A 111 30.47 -15.83 -10.28
N ASN A 112 30.93 -16.69 -9.37
CA ASN A 112 31.61 -17.96 -9.67
C ASN A 112 30.65 -19.16 -9.63
N ASN A 113 29.34 -18.91 -9.54
CA ASN A 113 28.29 -19.92 -9.46
C ASN A 113 28.37 -20.78 -8.17
N ILE A 114 28.91 -20.21 -7.09
CA ILE A 114 28.98 -20.83 -5.76
C ILE A 114 27.74 -20.40 -4.97
N PRO A 115 26.94 -21.33 -4.43
CA PRO A 115 25.79 -20.99 -3.60
C PRO A 115 26.22 -20.52 -2.19
N PRO A 116 25.40 -19.69 -1.52
CA PRO A 116 25.61 -19.38 -0.12
C PRO A 116 25.48 -20.66 0.71
N ARG A 117 26.16 -20.70 1.86
CA ARG A 117 26.16 -21.85 2.77
C ARG A 117 25.39 -21.57 4.06
N LEU A 118 25.39 -20.33 4.52
CA LEU A 118 24.89 -19.96 5.83
C LEU A 118 23.79 -18.92 5.73
N VAL A 119 22.85 -19.00 6.68
CA VAL A 119 21.92 -17.92 7.01
C VAL A 119 22.15 -17.53 8.46
N ARG A 120 22.19 -16.24 8.73
CA ARG A 120 22.24 -15.69 10.08
C ARG A 120 21.05 -14.76 10.33
N LEU A 121 20.43 -14.92 11.49
CA LEU A 121 19.24 -14.22 11.96
C LEU A 121 19.52 -13.55 13.30
N GLY A 122 18.80 -12.45 13.61
CA GLY A 122 18.80 -11.84 14.94
C GLY A 122 20.11 -11.19 15.36
N ASP A 123 20.89 -10.74 14.38
CA ASP A 123 22.18 -10.06 14.57
C ASP A 123 22.10 -8.65 13.94
N VAL A 124 22.76 -7.68 14.55
CA VAL A 124 22.91 -6.31 14.03
C VAL A 124 24.38 -5.86 13.90
N ASN A 125 25.36 -6.70 14.26
CA ASN A 125 26.79 -6.45 14.08
C ASN A 125 27.55 -7.75 13.74
N LEU A 126 27.76 -7.99 12.45
CA LEU A 126 28.43 -9.20 11.95
C LEU A 126 29.95 -9.26 12.24
N ALA A 127 30.55 -8.21 12.80
CA ALA A 127 31.97 -8.17 13.15
C ALA A 127 32.27 -8.52 14.61
N ALA A 128 31.27 -8.52 15.48
CA ALA A 128 31.41 -8.83 16.89
C ALA A 128 30.36 -9.86 17.32
N SER A 129 30.43 -10.28 18.57
CA SER A 129 29.49 -11.25 19.14
C SER A 129 28.98 -10.81 20.51
N ASP A 130 29.18 -9.55 20.86
CA ASP A 130 28.74 -8.96 22.13
C ASP A 130 27.24 -8.63 22.13
N ASP A 131 26.63 -8.50 20.95
CA ASP A 131 25.20 -8.28 20.70
C ASP A 131 24.44 -9.53 20.20
N ASP A 132 25.09 -10.69 20.23
CA ASP A 132 24.56 -11.99 19.75
C ASP A 132 23.44 -12.60 20.64
N GLU A 133 22.79 -11.83 21.51
CA GLU A 133 21.77 -12.32 22.45
C GLU A 133 20.69 -13.16 21.74
N TYR A 134 20.30 -12.75 20.52
CA TYR A 134 19.29 -13.42 19.71
C TYR A 134 19.84 -14.11 18.47
N ALA A 135 21.15 -14.05 18.24
CA ALA A 135 21.76 -14.49 17.01
C ALA A 135 21.59 -16.00 16.82
N GLN A 136 21.12 -16.40 15.65
CA GLN A 136 20.94 -17.80 15.26
C GLN A 136 21.53 -18.02 13.87
N GLN A 137 22.36 -19.05 13.74
CA GLN A 137 23.02 -19.41 12.49
C GLN A 137 22.59 -20.80 12.04
N PHE A 138 22.27 -20.91 10.75
CA PHE A 138 21.77 -22.13 10.12
C PHE A 138 22.59 -22.43 8.87
N GLU A 139 22.78 -23.72 8.55
CA GLU A 139 23.20 -24.11 7.21
C GLU A 139 21.98 -24.07 6.27
N ILE A 140 22.25 -23.87 4.98
CA ILE A 140 21.23 -23.87 3.94
C ILE A 140 20.95 -25.31 3.50
N ARG A 141 19.74 -25.79 3.77
CA ARG A 141 19.28 -27.12 3.32
C ARG A 141 19.05 -27.16 1.82
N ARG A 142 18.39 -26.13 1.28
CA ARG A 142 18.22 -25.91 -0.17
C ARG A 142 17.81 -24.48 -0.49
N ILE A 143 18.05 -24.08 -1.74
CA ILE A 143 17.59 -22.82 -2.31
C ILE A 143 16.65 -23.13 -3.48
N VAL A 144 15.45 -22.57 -3.44
CA VAL A 144 14.42 -22.75 -4.46
C VAL A 144 14.21 -21.41 -5.15
N ARG A 145 14.76 -21.25 -6.35
CA ARG A 145 14.51 -20.07 -7.18
C ARG A 145 13.14 -20.15 -7.83
N HIS A 146 12.54 -19.01 -8.13
CA HIS A 146 11.35 -18.98 -8.97
C HIS A 146 11.61 -19.73 -10.31
N PRO A 147 10.71 -20.60 -10.78
CA PRO A 147 10.93 -21.43 -11.96
C PRO A 147 11.23 -20.64 -13.23
N GLU A 148 10.69 -19.43 -13.32
CA GLU A 148 10.87 -18.52 -14.47
C GLU A 148 12.11 -17.61 -14.35
N HIS A 149 12.91 -17.74 -13.28
CA HIS A 149 14.10 -16.94 -13.10
C HIS A 149 15.29 -17.44 -13.94
N TRP A 150 15.97 -16.52 -14.62
CA TRP A 150 17.21 -16.75 -15.35
C TRP A 150 18.24 -15.70 -14.98
N PHE A 151 19.47 -16.11 -14.64
CA PHE A 151 20.56 -15.17 -14.28
C PHE A 151 20.92 -14.15 -15.38
N SER A 152 20.62 -14.48 -16.64
CA SER A 152 20.82 -13.57 -17.78
C SER A 152 19.74 -12.50 -17.93
N ARG A 153 18.62 -12.64 -17.20
CA ARG A 153 17.48 -11.73 -17.21
C ARG A 153 17.30 -11.11 -15.82
N LYS A 154 16.47 -10.07 -15.76
CA LYS A 154 16.19 -9.31 -14.52
C LYS A 154 14.74 -9.49 -14.05
N TYR A 155 14.12 -10.63 -14.35
CA TYR A 155 12.73 -10.94 -14.04
C TYR A 155 12.62 -12.09 -13.05
N PHE A 156 11.50 -12.14 -12.31
CA PHE A 156 11.22 -13.20 -11.34
C PHE A 156 12.33 -13.36 -10.29
N ASP A 157 12.91 -12.24 -9.84
CA ASP A 157 14.10 -12.24 -9.00
C ASP A 157 13.76 -12.50 -7.53
N LEU A 158 13.27 -13.70 -7.25
CA LEU A 158 12.75 -14.13 -5.95
C LEU A 158 13.04 -15.62 -5.71
N ALA A 159 13.54 -15.94 -4.52
CA ALA A 159 13.91 -17.29 -4.11
C ALA A 159 13.60 -17.54 -2.63
N LEU A 160 13.44 -18.82 -2.29
CA LEU A 160 13.23 -19.31 -0.95
C LEU A 160 14.43 -20.14 -0.50
N VAL A 161 14.95 -19.82 0.68
CA VAL A 161 16.03 -20.55 1.34
C VAL A 161 15.41 -21.34 2.48
N GLU A 162 15.54 -22.67 2.43
CA GLU A 162 15.13 -23.56 3.52
C GLU A 162 16.31 -23.75 4.48
N LEU A 163 16.07 -23.44 5.75
CA LEU A 163 17.03 -23.65 6.83
C LEU A 163 17.15 -25.14 7.15
N ASP A 164 18.32 -25.59 7.59
CA ASP A 164 18.55 -26.95 8.09
C ASP A 164 17.89 -27.23 9.45
N GLY A 165 17.47 -26.18 10.16
CA GLY A 165 16.80 -26.23 11.47
C GLY A 165 15.50 -25.42 11.54
N VAL A 166 14.96 -25.29 12.76
CA VAL A 166 13.82 -24.42 13.09
C VAL A 166 14.34 -23.19 13.82
N ALA A 167 14.00 -22.00 13.33
CA ALA A 167 14.30 -20.74 14.01
C ALA A 167 13.51 -20.64 15.32
N ARG A 168 14.21 -20.35 16.42
CA ARG A 168 13.58 -20.09 17.72
C ARG A 168 13.12 -18.64 17.75
N PHE A 169 11.83 -18.41 17.99
CA PHE A 169 11.32 -17.04 18.03
C PHE A 169 11.73 -16.33 19.32
N THR A 170 12.25 -15.12 19.16
CA THR A 170 12.73 -14.24 20.23
C THR A 170 12.36 -12.79 19.89
N ALA A 171 12.73 -11.83 20.74
CA ALA A 171 12.55 -10.41 20.44
C ALA A 171 13.36 -9.96 19.20
N GLY A 172 14.50 -10.58 18.93
CA GLY A 172 15.35 -10.34 17.75
C GLY A 172 15.12 -11.29 16.57
N VAL A 173 14.35 -12.36 16.72
CA VAL A 173 14.07 -13.33 15.65
C VAL A 173 12.57 -13.63 15.56
N CYS A 174 11.89 -13.09 14.55
CA CYS A 174 10.44 -13.26 14.37
C CYS A 174 10.00 -13.04 12.90
N PRO A 175 9.35 -14.01 12.24
CA PRO A 175 9.10 -13.97 10.79
C PRO A 175 8.16 -12.86 10.32
N ALA A 176 8.52 -12.08 9.32
CA ALA A 176 7.66 -11.04 8.74
C ALA A 176 6.48 -11.62 7.97
N CYS A 177 5.41 -10.82 7.88
CA CYS A 177 4.27 -11.14 7.03
C CYS A 177 4.53 -10.66 5.60
N LEU A 178 3.82 -11.25 4.64
CA LEU A 178 3.92 -10.85 3.24
C LEU A 178 2.72 -10.01 2.84
N TRP A 179 2.97 -8.96 2.05
CA TRP A 179 1.89 -8.18 1.47
C TRP A 179 1.34 -8.91 0.24
N THR A 180 0.08 -9.33 0.31
CA THR A 180 -0.56 -10.19 -0.70
C THR A 180 -1.41 -9.42 -1.72
N LYS A 181 -1.53 -8.10 -1.60
CA LYS A 181 -2.36 -7.26 -2.47
C LYS A 181 -1.52 -6.56 -3.53
N GLN A 182 -2.09 -6.41 -4.73
CA GLN A 182 -1.42 -5.70 -5.83
C GLN A 182 -1.31 -4.19 -5.57
N ALA A 183 -2.33 -3.61 -4.93
CA ALA A 183 -2.27 -2.23 -4.48
C ALA A 183 -1.21 -2.09 -3.38
N LEU A 184 -0.31 -1.12 -3.53
CA LEU A 184 0.73 -0.85 -2.54
C LEU A 184 0.11 -0.31 -1.23
N PRO A 185 0.60 -0.72 -0.06
CA PRO A 185 0.04 -0.30 1.23
C PRO A 185 0.41 1.14 1.60
N ALA A 186 1.47 1.70 1.00
CA ALA A 186 1.99 3.02 1.31
C ALA A 186 2.75 3.62 0.10
N GLN A 187 3.16 4.88 0.23
CA GLN A 187 4.09 5.54 -0.71
C GLN A 187 5.52 5.60 -0.19
N ILE A 188 5.72 5.34 1.11
CA ILE A 188 7.01 5.35 1.79
C ILE A 188 7.18 3.97 2.42
N PHE A 189 8.37 3.39 2.26
CA PHE A 189 8.74 2.06 2.72
C PHE A 189 10.00 2.12 3.56
N GLU A 190 10.16 1.16 4.45
CA GLU A 190 11.38 0.95 5.23
C GLU A 190 12.19 -0.16 4.56
N THR A 191 13.51 -0.03 4.56
CA THR A 191 14.44 -1.08 4.14
C THR A 191 15.57 -1.18 5.16
N ALA A 192 16.14 -2.37 5.30
CA ALA A 192 17.29 -2.62 6.15
C ALA A 192 18.22 -3.64 5.51
N GLY A 193 19.52 -3.49 5.75
CA GLY A 193 20.54 -4.38 5.21
C GLY A 193 21.96 -4.08 5.70
N PHE A 194 22.86 -5.02 5.38
CA PHE A 194 24.30 -4.96 5.69
C PHE A 194 25.11 -4.50 4.47
N GLY A 195 24.45 -3.94 3.46
CA GLY A 195 25.06 -3.52 2.21
C GLY A 195 26.08 -2.40 2.37
N ALA A 196 26.94 -2.28 1.37
CA ALA A 196 27.97 -1.26 1.33
C ALA A 196 27.35 0.15 1.39
N ILE A 197 28.01 1.06 2.09
CA ILE A 197 27.54 2.46 2.18
C ILE A 197 27.93 3.32 0.96
N SER A 198 28.67 2.76 0.01
CA SER A 198 29.13 3.43 -1.20
C SER A 198 29.30 2.46 -2.36
N PHE A 199 29.15 2.96 -3.59
CA PHE A 199 29.28 2.12 -4.79
C PHE A 199 30.67 1.52 -4.90
N GLY A 200 30.74 0.18 -4.92
CA GLY A 200 32.01 -0.56 -4.93
C GLY A 200 32.73 -0.61 -3.57
N GLY A 201 32.08 -0.16 -2.49
CA GLY A 201 32.55 -0.34 -1.12
C GLY A 201 32.33 -1.77 -0.61
N ALA A 202 32.99 -2.12 0.50
CA ALA A 202 32.73 -3.38 1.19
C ALA A 202 31.42 -3.30 2.00
N PRO A 203 30.72 -4.43 2.21
CA PRO A 203 29.62 -4.54 3.16
C PRO A 203 30.03 -4.02 4.55
N VAL A 204 29.09 -3.39 5.25
CA VAL A 204 29.33 -2.92 6.62
C VAL A 204 28.91 -3.98 7.64
N PRO A 205 29.59 -4.08 8.79
CA PRO A 205 29.24 -5.09 9.77
C PRO A 205 27.93 -4.78 10.49
N ASN A 206 27.56 -3.50 10.60
CA ASN A 206 26.37 -3.05 11.31
C ASN A 206 25.14 -3.05 10.40
N LEU A 207 24.00 -3.52 10.90
CA LEU A 207 22.73 -3.44 10.19
C LEU A 207 22.31 -1.97 10.07
N LEU A 208 22.12 -1.49 8.85
CA LEU A 208 21.64 -0.14 8.57
C LEU A 208 20.19 -0.17 8.09
N LYS A 209 19.46 0.90 8.36
CA LYS A 209 18.08 1.11 7.90
C LYS A 209 17.92 2.47 7.22
N THR A 210 16.99 2.54 6.28
CA THR A 210 16.55 3.80 5.69
C THR A 210 15.10 3.74 5.17
N THR A 211 14.59 4.87 4.68
CA THR A 211 13.24 5.01 4.12
C THR A 211 13.28 5.37 2.63
N LEU A 212 12.46 4.70 1.83
CA LEU A 212 12.39 4.86 0.39
C LEU A 212 11.00 5.30 -0.06
N ARG A 213 10.93 6.10 -1.13
CA ARG A 213 9.68 6.56 -1.73
C ARG A 213 9.38 5.78 -3.01
N THR A 214 8.12 5.41 -3.21
CA THR A 214 7.69 4.80 -4.47
C THR A 214 7.87 5.76 -5.64
N MET A 215 8.34 5.22 -6.76
CA MET A 215 8.40 5.92 -8.05
C MET A 215 7.21 5.54 -8.91
N SER A 216 6.76 6.44 -9.80
CA SER A 216 5.76 6.09 -10.79
C SER A 216 6.31 5.07 -11.79
N SER A 217 5.47 4.14 -12.26
CA SER A 217 5.87 3.17 -13.29
C SER A 217 6.42 3.85 -14.55
N THR A 218 5.82 4.97 -14.97
CA THR A 218 6.28 5.70 -16.17
C THR A 218 7.69 6.27 -16.03
N GLU A 219 8.06 6.73 -14.84
CA GLU A 219 9.39 7.27 -14.56
C GLU A 219 10.41 6.14 -14.41
N CYS A 220 10.04 5.07 -13.70
CA CYS A 220 10.80 3.84 -13.57
C CYS A 220 11.17 3.24 -14.93
N THR A 221 10.19 3.06 -15.82
CA THR A 221 10.40 2.51 -17.17
C THR A 221 11.30 3.39 -18.02
N LYS A 222 11.13 4.72 -17.95
CA LYS A 222 12.01 5.67 -18.66
C LYS A 222 13.44 5.57 -18.14
N LEU A 223 13.60 5.51 -16.82
CA LEU A 223 14.90 5.41 -16.19
C LEU A 223 15.57 4.14 -16.67
N TYR A 224 14.95 2.96 -16.53
CA TYR A 224 15.56 1.67 -16.81
C TYR A 224 15.54 1.18 -18.27
N LYS A 225 15.11 2.02 -19.22
CA LYS A 225 14.87 1.65 -20.64
C LYS A 225 16.01 0.89 -21.34
N ASN A 226 17.27 1.24 -21.07
CA ASN A 226 18.45 0.66 -21.76
C ASN A 226 19.26 -0.29 -20.87
N THR A 227 18.61 -0.94 -19.90
CA THR A 227 19.29 -1.82 -18.93
C THR A 227 19.44 -3.25 -19.49
N ARG A 228 20.64 -3.82 -19.42
CA ARG A 228 20.91 -5.19 -19.85
C ARG A 228 20.09 -6.20 -19.04
N GLY A 229 19.48 -7.17 -19.74
CA GLY A 229 18.67 -8.22 -19.11
C GLY A 229 17.20 -7.82 -18.85
N LEU A 230 16.80 -6.59 -19.23
CA LEU A 230 15.42 -6.11 -19.22
C LEU A 230 14.86 -6.00 -20.64
N SER A 231 14.67 -7.13 -21.31
CA SER A 231 14.16 -7.18 -22.70
C SER A 231 12.73 -6.67 -22.86
N GLU A 232 11.91 -6.80 -21.81
CA GLU A 232 10.50 -6.41 -21.76
C GLU A 232 10.30 -5.08 -21.02
N GLY A 233 11.40 -4.40 -20.65
CA GLY A 233 11.37 -3.23 -19.77
C GLY A 233 11.01 -3.60 -18.33
N ILE A 234 10.56 -2.61 -17.55
CA ILE A 234 10.04 -2.83 -16.20
C ILE A 234 8.63 -3.39 -16.33
N VAL A 235 8.42 -4.56 -15.72
CA VAL A 235 7.17 -5.32 -15.83
C VAL A 235 6.27 -5.13 -14.63
N SER A 236 5.04 -5.62 -14.79
CA SER A 236 3.96 -5.40 -13.85
C SER A 236 4.18 -5.97 -12.47
N ASP A 237 5.14 -6.86 -12.19
CA ASP A 237 5.50 -7.45 -10.88
C ASP A 237 6.75 -6.82 -10.26
N GLN A 238 7.26 -5.75 -10.87
CA GLN A 238 8.38 -4.95 -10.38
C GLN A 238 7.91 -3.58 -9.91
N MET A 239 8.68 -2.94 -9.05
CA MET A 239 8.47 -1.55 -8.66
C MET A 239 9.79 -0.82 -8.51
N CYS A 240 9.80 0.47 -8.81
CA CYS A 240 10.92 1.32 -8.44
C CYS A 240 10.63 2.02 -7.12
N ALA A 241 11.63 2.07 -6.27
CA ALA A 241 11.68 3.01 -5.16
C ALA A 241 12.97 3.81 -5.28
N PHE A 242 12.90 5.07 -4.87
CA PHE A 242 14.05 5.96 -4.85
C PHE A 242 14.08 6.66 -3.51
N GLU A 243 15.29 6.99 -3.10
CA GLU A 243 15.47 7.87 -1.98
C GLU A 243 15.67 9.30 -2.48
N LEU A 244 15.29 10.28 -1.67
CA LEU A 244 15.64 11.65 -1.96
C LEU A 244 17.16 11.86 -1.77
N ASP A 245 17.81 11.15 -0.81
CA ASP A 245 19.21 11.41 -0.45
C ASP A 245 20.10 10.20 -0.01
N ALA A 246 19.67 8.92 -0.11
CA ALA A 246 20.52 7.71 0.09
C ALA A 246 20.20 6.57 -0.92
N ASP A 247 20.83 5.39 -0.82
CA ASP A 247 20.54 4.23 -1.70
C ASP A 247 20.67 2.89 -0.98
N THR A 248 19.96 1.88 -1.48
CA THR A 248 20.31 0.46 -1.27
C THR A 248 21.51 0.10 -2.13
N CYS A 249 22.47 -0.62 -1.57
CA CYS A 249 23.72 -0.92 -2.26
C CYS A 249 24.04 -2.42 -2.33
N GLN A 250 25.23 -2.73 -2.86
CA GLN A 250 25.78 -4.08 -2.89
C GLN A 250 25.76 -4.68 -1.49
N GLY A 251 25.08 -5.82 -1.29
CA GLY A 251 24.90 -6.45 0.01
C GLY A 251 23.49 -6.32 0.60
N ASP A 252 22.67 -5.38 0.11
CA ASP A 252 21.24 -5.28 0.47
C ASP A 252 20.34 -6.13 -0.45
N SER A 253 20.92 -6.70 -1.50
CA SER A 253 20.25 -7.60 -2.44
C SER A 253 19.47 -8.70 -1.72
N GLY A 254 18.20 -8.88 -2.07
CA GLY A 254 17.29 -9.83 -1.42
C GLY A 254 16.72 -9.36 -0.08
N GLY A 255 17.21 -8.24 0.47
CA GLY A 255 16.65 -7.60 1.66
C GLY A 255 15.23 -7.05 1.43
N PRO A 256 14.48 -6.81 2.52
CA PRO A 256 13.08 -6.40 2.44
C PRO A 256 12.91 -4.91 2.10
N LEU A 257 12.01 -4.64 1.16
CA LEU A 257 11.27 -3.39 1.11
C LEU A 257 9.92 -3.60 1.81
N GLN A 258 9.72 -2.96 2.95
CA GLN A 258 8.61 -3.29 3.84
C GLN A 258 7.83 -2.07 4.36
N VAL A 259 6.67 -2.35 4.93
CA VAL A 259 5.92 -1.41 5.77
C VAL A 259 5.63 -2.05 7.12
N SER A 260 5.71 -1.24 8.16
CA SER A 260 5.32 -1.64 9.51
C SER A 260 3.84 -1.29 9.73
N LEU A 261 2.95 -2.27 9.56
CA LEU A 261 1.52 -2.10 9.85
C LEU A 261 1.25 -2.48 11.29
N ARG A 262 0.68 -1.57 12.07
CA ARG A 262 0.37 -1.89 13.47
C ARG A 262 -1.06 -2.41 13.67
N SER A 263 -1.20 -3.54 14.36
CA SER A 263 -2.45 -4.16 14.81
C SER A 263 -2.63 -3.94 16.31
N PHE A 264 -3.64 -3.16 16.69
CA PHE A 264 -3.85 -2.69 18.07
C PHE A 264 -2.57 -2.09 18.70
N ARG A 265 -1.89 -2.82 19.59
CA ARG A 265 -0.63 -2.42 20.26
C ARG A 265 0.64 -3.03 19.66
N ASN A 266 0.50 -3.95 18.71
CA ASN A 266 1.61 -4.65 18.09
C ASN A 266 1.94 -4.02 16.74
N THR A 267 3.22 -3.95 16.39
CA THR A 267 3.67 -3.55 15.06
C THR A 267 4.11 -4.79 14.30
N GLN A 268 3.55 -4.99 13.10
CA GLN A 268 3.81 -6.14 12.26
C GLN A 268 4.51 -5.68 10.96
N PRO A 269 5.75 -6.14 10.69
CA PRO A 269 6.39 -5.90 9.41
C PRO A 269 5.68 -6.70 8.31
N PHE A 270 5.42 -6.02 7.20
CA PHE A 270 4.92 -6.58 5.95
C PHE A 270 5.94 -6.35 4.84
N VAL A 271 6.56 -7.42 4.35
CA VAL A 271 7.45 -7.38 3.18
C VAL A 271 6.59 -7.20 1.94
N VAL A 272 6.85 -6.11 1.21
CA VAL A 272 6.11 -5.70 0.01
C VAL A 272 6.87 -6.11 -1.24
N ALA A 273 8.19 -5.92 -1.22
CA ALA A 273 9.08 -6.27 -2.32
C ALA A 273 10.48 -6.63 -1.81
N LEU A 274 11.32 -7.18 -2.67
CA LEU A 274 12.72 -7.53 -2.38
C LEU A 274 13.66 -6.66 -3.21
N THR A 275 14.76 -6.21 -2.62
CA THR A 275 15.83 -5.49 -3.34
C THR A 275 16.39 -6.36 -4.46
N SER A 276 16.27 -5.93 -5.71
CA SER A 276 16.64 -6.75 -6.89
C SER A 276 17.84 -6.18 -7.64
N PHE A 277 17.73 -5.00 -8.25
CA PHE A 277 18.86 -4.37 -8.96
C PHE A 277 18.73 -2.84 -9.00
N GLY A 278 19.83 -2.14 -9.27
CA GLY A 278 19.88 -0.68 -9.31
C GLY A 278 20.98 -0.13 -10.24
N ARG A 279 21.05 1.19 -10.38
CA ARG A 279 22.03 1.89 -11.26
C ARG A 279 23.28 2.44 -10.58
N GLY A 280 23.45 2.20 -9.29
CA GLY A 280 24.56 2.71 -8.50
C GLY A 280 24.26 2.55 -7.01
N CYS A 281 25.07 3.18 -6.16
CA CYS A 281 24.78 3.45 -4.75
C CYS A 281 25.09 4.92 -4.47
N GLY A 282 24.14 5.69 -3.94
CA GLY A 282 24.32 7.09 -3.52
C GLY A 282 23.06 7.96 -3.63
N THR A 283 23.15 9.21 -3.18
CA THR A 283 22.06 10.21 -3.17
C THR A 283 21.31 10.30 -4.51
N GLY A 284 19.98 10.17 -4.48
CA GLY A 284 19.11 10.30 -5.66
C GLY A 284 19.09 9.09 -6.57
N SER A 285 19.65 7.97 -6.11
CA SER A 285 19.53 6.69 -6.78
C SER A 285 18.10 6.14 -6.77
N SER A 286 17.88 5.16 -7.62
CA SER A 286 16.67 4.36 -7.58
C SER A 286 17.06 2.90 -7.66
N GLY A 287 16.30 2.05 -6.96
CA GLY A 287 16.36 0.62 -7.08
C GLY A 287 15.09 0.08 -7.72
N VAL A 288 15.22 -1.06 -8.40
CA VAL A 288 14.11 -1.91 -8.80
C VAL A 288 13.98 -3.03 -7.78
N TYR A 289 12.75 -3.27 -7.37
CA TYR A 289 12.36 -4.25 -6.37
C TYR A 289 11.37 -5.24 -6.97
N GLN A 290 11.55 -6.53 -6.64
CA GLN A 290 10.64 -7.59 -7.06
C GLN A 290 9.46 -7.66 -6.09
N ARG A 291 8.23 -7.39 -6.55
CA ARG A 291 7.06 -7.38 -5.65
C ARG A 291 6.65 -8.79 -5.26
N VAL A 292 6.29 -8.98 -4.00
CA VAL A 292 5.95 -10.30 -3.46
C VAL A 292 4.52 -10.73 -3.84
N ALA A 293 3.58 -9.79 -3.93
CA ALA A 293 2.15 -10.08 -4.08
C ALA A 293 1.81 -10.99 -5.27
N SER A 294 2.52 -10.86 -6.40
CA SER A 294 2.30 -11.68 -7.60
C SER A 294 2.80 -13.11 -7.49
N HIS A 295 3.66 -13.43 -6.51
CA HIS A 295 4.29 -14.75 -6.35
C HIS A 295 3.80 -15.52 -5.13
N ILE A 296 2.79 -15.01 -4.40
CA ILE A 296 2.24 -15.68 -3.22
C ILE A 296 1.86 -17.15 -3.49
N PRO A 297 1.15 -17.50 -4.58
CA PRO A 297 0.82 -18.90 -4.84
C PRO A 297 2.05 -19.81 -4.98
N TRP A 298 3.12 -19.29 -5.60
CA TRP A 298 4.38 -20.03 -5.71
C TRP A 298 5.06 -20.16 -4.33
N ILE A 299 5.12 -19.08 -3.55
CA ILE A 299 5.69 -19.10 -2.20
C ILE A 299 4.98 -20.14 -1.33
N GLU A 300 3.65 -20.08 -1.26
CA GLU A 300 2.81 -21.01 -0.50
C GLU A 300 3.02 -22.47 -0.96
N SER A 301 3.18 -22.71 -2.27
CA SER A 301 3.42 -24.06 -2.80
C SER A 301 4.76 -24.68 -2.34
N VAL A 302 5.77 -23.84 -2.10
CA VAL A 302 7.12 -24.30 -1.70
C VAL A 302 7.23 -24.44 -0.20
N VAL A 303 6.68 -23.48 0.56
CA VAL A 303 6.74 -23.48 2.03
C VAL A 303 5.66 -24.38 2.66
N ASN A 304 4.64 -24.77 1.89
CA ASN A 304 3.51 -25.59 2.31
C ASN A 304 2.77 -25.00 3.53
N GLU A 305 2.64 -23.67 3.55
CA GLU A 305 1.94 -22.89 4.57
C GLU A 305 1.31 -21.67 3.88
N THR A 306 0.17 -21.19 4.38
CA THR A 306 -0.47 -19.99 3.83
C THR A 306 0.24 -18.71 4.28
N MET A 307 0.41 -17.78 3.34
CA MET A 307 0.95 -16.43 3.55
C MET A 307 -0.15 -15.40 3.80
N ASP A 308 -1.35 -15.83 4.22
CA ASP A 308 -2.45 -14.94 4.54
C ASP A 308 -2.04 -13.90 5.62
N PRO A 309 -2.20 -12.58 5.35
CA PRO A 309 -1.82 -11.51 6.27
C PRO A 309 -2.40 -11.61 7.68
N VAL A 310 -3.66 -12.04 7.80
CA VAL A 310 -4.37 -12.11 9.09
C VAL A 310 -3.82 -13.28 9.89
N ARG A 311 -3.73 -14.47 9.28
CA ARG A 311 -3.18 -15.67 9.92
C ARG A 311 -1.73 -15.47 10.35
N CYS A 312 -0.92 -14.82 9.52
CA CYS A 312 0.46 -14.49 9.87
C CYS A 312 0.52 -13.57 11.11
N SER A 313 -0.30 -12.52 11.12
CA SER A 313 -0.35 -11.57 12.24
C SER A 313 -0.79 -12.24 13.54
N GLU A 314 -1.80 -13.12 13.49
CA GLU A 314 -2.27 -13.89 14.64
C GLU A 314 -1.21 -14.88 15.14
N LYS A 315 -0.57 -15.63 14.23
CA LYS A 315 0.44 -16.65 14.55
C LYS A 315 1.64 -16.05 15.32
N TYR A 316 2.09 -14.86 14.92
CA TYR A 316 3.29 -14.25 15.49
C TYR A 316 3.00 -13.17 16.54
N ALA A 317 1.74 -12.84 16.83
CA ALA A 317 1.34 -11.75 17.72
C ALA A 317 2.01 -11.79 19.10
N ALA A 318 2.19 -12.99 19.69
CA ALA A 318 2.78 -13.17 21.02
C ALA A 318 4.30 -12.89 21.06
N PHE A 319 4.99 -12.97 19.93
CA PHE A 319 6.43 -12.76 19.79
C PHE A 319 6.76 -11.36 19.25
N ARG A 320 5.74 -10.55 18.95
CA ARG A 320 5.91 -9.17 18.53
C ARG A 320 6.02 -8.26 19.75
N HIS A 321 7.00 -7.37 19.73
CA HIS A 321 7.19 -6.40 20.78
C HIS A 321 5.95 -5.52 20.93
N PHE A 322 5.48 -5.36 22.17
CA PHE A 322 4.77 -4.18 22.61
C PHE A 322 5.73 -3.00 22.45
N SER A 323 5.59 -2.19 21.40
CA SER A 323 6.41 -0.99 21.25
C SER A 323 5.89 0.10 22.20
N LEU A 324 6.47 0.15 23.41
CA LEU A 324 6.56 1.40 24.20
C LEU A 324 7.86 2.15 23.91
N LEU A 325 8.76 1.57 23.11
CA LEU A 325 9.97 2.24 22.67
C LEU A 325 9.61 3.30 21.62
N ALA A 326 9.49 4.55 22.09
CA ALA A 326 9.63 5.69 21.21
C ALA A 326 11.01 5.60 20.55
N PRO A 327 11.12 5.53 19.21
CA PRO A 327 12.43 5.52 18.57
C PRO A 327 13.18 6.81 18.93
N GLU A 328 14.50 6.74 19.08
CA GLU A 328 15.37 7.92 19.30
C GLU A 328 15.25 8.94 18.16
N CYS A 329 14.73 8.51 17.01
CA CYS A 329 14.08 9.36 16.03
C CYS A 329 12.64 8.87 15.79
N ALA A 330 11.71 9.21 16.67
CA ALA A 330 10.32 9.27 16.29
C ALA A 330 10.26 10.19 15.07
N ILE A 331 9.75 9.68 13.94
CA ILE A 331 9.13 10.53 12.94
C ILE A 331 8.17 11.42 13.75
N ARG A 332 8.53 12.68 14.02
CA ARG A 332 7.69 13.68 14.71
C ARG A 332 6.44 14.04 13.89
N ASN A 333 6.03 13.15 12.99
CA ASN A 333 5.02 13.29 11.95
C ASN A 333 4.11 12.06 11.79
N ALA A 334 4.20 11.02 12.63
CA ALA A 334 3.14 10.01 12.69
C ALA A 334 1.93 10.60 13.42
N TYR A 335 0.88 10.94 12.68
CA TYR A 335 -0.37 11.37 13.28
C TYR A 335 -0.95 10.25 14.15
N ILE A 336 -1.29 10.59 15.38
CA ILE A 336 -2.17 9.78 16.21
C ILE A 336 -3.52 9.74 15.52
N ASN A 337 -3.94 8.54 15.16
CA ASN A 337 -5.21 8.29 14.48
C ASN A 337 -5.95 7.12 15.13
N ARG A 338 -5.42 6.59 16.22
CA ARG A 338 -5.86 5.32 16.82
C ARG A 338 -6.70 5.57 18.03
N VAL A 339 -7.68 4.68 18.18
CA VAL A 339 -8.57 4.71 19.33
C VAL A 339 -8.69 3.34 19.95
N HIS A 340 -8.85 3.32 21.26
CA HIS A 340 -9.34 2.19 22.02
C HIS A 340 -10.85 2.26 22.10
N LEU A 341 -11.54 1.13 21.92
CA LEU A 341 -12.98 1.06 22.14
C LEU A 341 -13.24 0.88 23.64
N LEU A 342 -14.00 1.79 24.23
CA LEU A 342 -14.41 1.73 25.62
C LEU A 342 -15.76 1.02 25.73
N TRP A 343 -15.81 0.09 26.67
CA TRP A 343 -16.95 -0.78 26.90
C TRP A 343 -17.67 -0.35 28.19
N PRO A 344 -19.00 -0.48 28.25
CA PRO A 344 -19.74 -0.23 29.47
C PRO A 344 -19.37 -1.27 30.55
N ALA A 345 -19.63 -0.96 31.82
CA ALA A 345 -19.14 -1.75 32.96
C ALA A 345 -19.73 -3.17 33.03
N GLU A 346 -20.91 -3.35 32.46
CA GLU A 346 -21.64 -4.61 32.32
C GLU A 346 -21.10 -5.52 31.21
N ALA A 347 -20.25 -5.02 30.32
CA ALA A 347 -19.66 -5.83 29.25
C ALA A 347 -18.61 -6.77 29.82
N LYS A 348 -18.59 -8.02 29.34
CA LYS A 348 -17.45 -8.93 29.62
C LYS A 348 -16.19 -8.50 28.87
N GLY A 349 -16.37 -7.62 27.88
CA GLY A 349 -15.31 -7.13 27.01
C GLY A 349 -14.97 -8.15 25.92
N PRO A 350 -14.35 -7.70 24.82
CA PRO A 350 -13.98 -8.56 23.73
C PRO A 350 -12.82 -9.49 24.14
N PRO A 351 -12.75 -10.72 23.57
CA PRO A 351 -11.68 -11.68 23.86
C PRO A 351 -10.28 -11.19 23.44
N ILE A 352 -10.22 -10.20 22.55
CA ILE A 352 -9.02 -9.51 22.11
C ILE A 352 -9.19 -8.01 22.35
N PRO A 353 -8.12 -7.27 22.69
CA PRO A 353 -8.26 -5.84 22.91
C PRO A 353 -8.55 -5.13 21.58
N CYS A 354 -9.67 -4.41 21.55
CA CYS A 354 -10.24 -3.83 20.35
C CYS A 354 -9.94 -2.35 20.20
N GLY A 355 -9.58 -1.96 18.98
CA GLY A 355 -9.30 -0.58 18.62
C GLY A 355 -9.87 -0.21 17.27
N GLY A 356 -9.73 1.06 16.91
CA GLY A 356 -10.13 1.59 15.62
C GLY A 356 -9.15 2.63 15.12
N THR A 357 -9.37 3.10 13.90
CA THR A 357 -8.59 4.18 13.30
C THR A 357 -9.52 5.24 12.73
N PHE A 358 -9.23 6.52 13.00
CA PHE A 358 -9.90 7.65 12.36
C PHE A 358 -9.66 7.62 10.86
N ILE A 359 -10.74 7.68 10.08
CA ILE A 359 -10.68 7.85 8.62
C ILE A 359 -11.31 9.18 8.17
N ASP A 360 -12.01 9.87 9.07
CA ASP A 360 -12.53 11.22 8.87
C ASP A 360 -12.74 11.93 10.22
N TYR A 361 -13.24 13.16 10.19
CA TYR A 361 -13.50 14.01 11.36
C TYR A 361 -14.29 13.33 12.49
N ASN A 362 -15.30 12.52 12.20
CA ASN A 362 -16.11 11.85 13.23
C ASN A 362 -16.30 10.36 12.95
N THR A 363 -15.50 9.79 12.05
CA THR A 363 -15.67 8.42 11.59
C THR A 363 -14.42 7.61 11.91
N VAL A 364 -14.63 6.51 12.63
CA VAL A 364 -13.61 5.53 12.98
C VAL A 364 -13.94 4.23 12.25
N VAL A 365 -12.94 3.64 11.58
CA VAL A 365 -13.04 2.29 11.04
C VAL A 365 -12.50 1.29 12.06
N THR A 366 -13.18 0.18 12.23
CA THR A 366 -12.76 -0.95 13.07
C THR A 366 -13.16 -2.27 12.42
N SER A 367 -12.78 -3.39 13.04
CA SER A 367 -13.24 -4.72 12.65
C SER A 367 -14.65 -4.96 13.20
N ALA A 368 -15.49 -5.66 12.43
CA ALA A 368 -16.84 -6.02 12.84
C ALA A 368 -16.86 -6.89 14.11
N ARG A 369 -15.86 -7.76 14.31
CA ARG A 369 -15.73 -8.53 15.55
C ARG A 369 -15.44 -7.68 16.79
N CYS A 370 -15.05 -6.42 16.60
CA CYS A 370 -14.71 -5.50 17.67
C CYS A 370 -15.86 -4.59 18.12
N VAL A 371 -17.06 -4.75 17.55
CA VAL A 371 -18.20 -3.88 17.88
C VAL A 371 -19.24 -4.53 18.80
N HIS A 372 -19.02 -5.78 19.19
CA HIS A 372 -19.83 -6.50 20.17
C HIS A 372 -18.95 -7.45 20.99
N ASP A 373 -19.35 -7.70 22.24
CA ASP A 373 -18.73 -8.73 23.06
C ASP A 373 -19.47 -10.07 22.90
N ALA A 374 -19.04 -11.09 23.66
CA ALA A 374 -19.66 -12.42 23.62
C ALA A 374 -21.16 -12.42 23.98
N ASP A 375 -21.65 -11.39 24.69
CA ASP A 375 -23.05 -11.22 25.07
C ASP A 375 -23.78 -10.21 24.16
N GLY A 376 -23.13 -9.71 23.10
CA GLY A 376 -23.72 -8.76 22.14
C GLY A 376 -23.73 -7.30 22.62
N VAL A 377 -23.09 -6.98 23.75
CA VAL A 377 -22.99 -5.62 24.28
C VAL A 377 -22.08 -4.79 23.36
N LYS A 378 -22.38 -3.51 23.13
CA LYS A 378 -21.61 -2.64 22.22
C LYS A 378 -20.73 -1.65 22.99
N PRO A 379 -19.60 -1.20 22.40
CA PRO A 379 -18.82 -0.11 22.98
C PRO A 379 -19.61 1.21 22.95
N ASN A 380 -19.42 2.05 23.96
CA ASN A 380 -20.17 3.29 24.13
C ASN A 380 -19.33 4.56 23.87
N ALA A 381 -18.01 4.42 23.89
CA ALA A 381 -17.09 5.53 23.68
C ALA A 381 -15.78 5.04 23.05
N ILE A 382 -14.99 5.99 22.60
CA ILE A 382 -13.61 5.78 22.18
C ILE A 382 -12.66 6.57 23.09
N GLU A 383 -11.41 6.12 23.17
CA GLU A 383 -10.31 6.83 23.82
C GLU A 383 -9.12 6.90 22.87
N LEU A 384 -8.55 8.08 22.66
CA LEU A 384 -7.39 8.24 21.78
C LEU A 384 -6.15 7.58 22.40
N LEU A 385 -5.53 6.65 21.68
CA LEU A 385 -4.29 6.00 22.10
C LEU A 385 -3.11 6.96 21.89
N GLU A 386 -2.04 6.81 22.68
CA GLU A 386 -0.76 7.55 22.50
C GLU A 386 -0.83 9.08 22.76
N SER A 387 -1.99 9.63 23.14
CA SER A 387 -2.13 11.01 23.62
C SER A 387 -2.05 11.09 25.15
N LEU A 388 -1.31 12.08 25.68
CA LEU A 388 -1.10 12.29 27.12
C LEU A 388 -2.42 12.50 27.87
N ASP A 389 -3.36 13.21 27.26
CA ASP A 389 -4.64 13.57 27.88
C ASP A 389 -5.74 12.52 27.66
N LYS A 390 -5.45 11.47 26.88
CA LYS A 390 -6.37 10.38 26.52
C LYS A 390 -7.81 10.87 26.24
N PRO A 391 -7.99 11.82 25.31
CA PRO A 391 -9.29 12.42 25.06
C PRO A 391 -10.29 11.36 24.59
N ARG A 392 -11.55 11.52 25.02
CA ARG A 392 -12.64 10.57 24.78
C ARG A 392 -13.75 11.20 23.95
N ALA A 393 -14.41 10.38 23.14
CA ALA A 393 -15.60 10.77 22.39
C ALA A 393 -16.65 9.66 22.45
N LYS A 394 -17.92 10.06 22.56
CA LYS A 394 -19.05 9.13 22.62
C LYS A 394 -19.37 8.58 21.22
N ILE A 395 -19.71 7.29 21.18
CA ILE A 395 -20.19 6.62 19.97
C ILE A 395 -21.69 6.88 19.83
N VAL A 396 -22.12 7.34 18.65
CA VAL A 396 -23.55 7.54 18.34
C VAL A 396 -24.12 6.46 17.46
N GLU A 397 -23.27 5.82 16.64
CA GLU A 397 -23.72 4.87 15.64
C GLU A 397 -22.61 3.89 15.30
N ILE A 398 -22.98 2.64 15.08
CA ILE A 398 -22.10 1.59 14.60
C ILE A 398 -22.78 0.90 13.42
N GLN A 399 -22.13 0.91 12.27
CA GLN A 399 -22.57 0.23 11.06
C GLN A 399 -21.61 -0.90 10.75
N VAL A 400 -22.07 -2.14 10.96
CA VAL A 400 -21.34 -3.34 10.55
C VAL A 400 -21.56 -3.57 9.05
N HIS A 401 -20.52 -4.03 8.34
CA HIS A 401 -20.66 -4.37 6.93
C HIS A 401 -21.82 -5.37 6.73
N PRO A 402 -22.76 -5.13 5.81
CA PRO A 402 -23.98 -5.93 5.68
C PRO A 402 -23.71 -7.40 5.30
N GLU A 403 -22.59 -7.65 4.62
CA GLU A 403 -22.14 -9.00 4.25
C GLU A 403 -21.07 -9.57 5.19
N PHE A 404 -20.97 -9.06 6.43
CA PHE A 404 -20.04 -9.62 7.42
C PHE A 404 -20.46 -11.05 7.81
N ASP A 405 -19.51 -11.98 7.73
CA ASP A 405 -19.67 -13.37 8.16
C ASP A 405 -18.73 -13.67 9.32
N GLU A 406 -19.29 -13.95 10.50
CA GLU A 406 -18.54 -14.23 11.72
C GLU A 406 -17.68 -15.51 11.64
N ILE A 407 -18.07 -16.49 10.80
CA ILE A 407 -17.35 -17.76 10.69
C ILE A 407 -16.17 -17.62 9.73
N SER A 408 -16.42 -17.08 8.52
CA SER A 408 -15.37 -16.95 7.51
C SER A 408 -14.54 -15.68 7.67
N LEU A 409 -14.95 -14.76 8.54
CA LEU A 409 -14.37 -13.43 8.74
C LEU A 409 -14.34 -12.59 7.45
N ARG A 410 -15.18 -12.94 6.47
CA ARG A 410 -15.37 -12.15 5.26
C ARG A 410 -16.06 -10.85 5.64
N ASN A 411 -15.58 -9.76 5.04
CA ASN A 411 -16.10 -8.42 5.26
C ASN A 411 -16.09 -7.99 6.74
N ASP A 412 -15.04 -8.37 7.49
CA ASP A 412 -14.84 -8.01 8.90
C ASP A 412 -14.49 -6.52 9.06
N LEU A 413 -15.48 -5.68 8.83
CA LEU A 413 -15.38 -4.23 8.79
C LEU A 413 -16.61 -3.59 9.45
N ALA A 414 -16.38 -2.59 10.27
CA ALA A 414 -17.44 -1.75 10.81
C ALA A 414 -17.01 -0.27 10.87
N LEU A 415 -17.99 0.60 10.71
CA LEU A 415 -17.84 2.04 10.83
C LEU A 415 -18.49 2.52 12.14
N ILE A 416 -17.75 3.31 12.90
CA ILE A 416 -18.19 3.93 14.14
C ILE A 416 -18.30 5.44 13.89
N ARG A 417 -19.48 6.00 14.12
CA ARG A 417 -19.73 7.45 14.08
C ARG A 417 -19.70 8.01 15.50
N LEU A 418 -19.02 9.13 15.66
CA LEU A 418 -18.87 9.83 16.93
C LEU A 418 -19.83 11.01 17.03
N GLU A 419 -20.18 11.37 18.27
CA GLU A 419 -21.01 12.53 18.59
C GLU A 419 -20.32 13.85 18.24
N ARG A 420 -19.03 13.94 18.57
CA ARG A 420 -18.19 15.13 18.38
C ARG A 420 -17.21 14.91 17.22
N TYR A 421 -16.77 16.01 16.63
CA TYR A 421 -15.83 16.03 15.51
C TYR A 421 -14.41 16.22 16.04
N LEU A 422 -13.48 15.42 15.54
CA LEU A 422 -12.05 15.62 15.71
C LEU A 422 -11.66 16.98 15.14
N GLN A 423 -10.84 17.73 15.86
CA GLN A 423 -10.10 18.87 15.35
C GLN A 423 -8.66 18.42 15.10
N PRO A 424 -8.29 18.08 13.85
CA PRO A 424 -6.94 17.65 13.54
C PRO A 424 -5.93 18.74 13.89
N ASP A 425 -4.82 18.35 14.50
CA ASP A 425 -3.71 19.23 14.84
C ASP A 425 -2.39 18.68 14.30
N ILE A 426 -1.26 19.16 14.80
CA ILE A 426 0.07 18.71 14.33
C ILE A 426 0.42 17.28 14.76
N HIS A 427 -0.33 16.71 15.70
CA HIS A 427 -0.10 15.40 16.32
C HIS A 427 -1.23 14.40 16.03
N VAL A 428 -2.46 14.85 15.80
CA VAL A 428 -3.65 14.00 15.60
C VAL A 428 -4.29 14.33 14.27
N ALA A 429 -4.47 13.34 13.40
CA ALA A 429 -5.21 13.50 12.15
C ALA A 429 -5.70 12.15 11.61
N PRO A 430 -6.79 12.10 10.83
CA PRO A 430 -7.27 10.86 10.21
C PRO A 430 -6.27 10.19 9.26
N SER A 431 -6.33 8.85 9.22
CA SER A 431 -5.66 8.01 8.24
C SER A 431 -6.32 8.07 6.88
N CYS A 432 -5.52 8.19 5.83
CA CYS A 432 -6.01 8.17 4.46
C CYS A 432 -5.98 6.77 3.88
N ILE A 433 -7.15 6.30 3.42
CA ILE A 433 -7.28 5.04 2.69
C ILE A 433 -6.70 5.24 1.29
N PRO A 434 -5.76 4.38 0.83
CA PRO A 434 -5.20 4.46 -0.51
C PRO A 434 -6.27 4.04 -1.52
N LEU A 435 -7.00 5.01 -2.06
CA LEU A 435 -7.95 4.79 -3.14
C LEU A 435 -7.27 4.97 -4.50
N PRO A 436 -7.53 4.08 -5.48
CA PRO A 436 -7.06 4.28 -6.85
C PRO A 436 -7.60 5.60 -7.40
N LYS A 437 -6.75 6.37 -8.06
CA LYS A 437 -7.16 7.69 -8.58
C LYS A 437 -8.12 7.48 -9.76
N PRO A 438 -9.12 8.36 -9.98
CA PRO A 438 -10.10 8.23 -11.07
C PRO A 438 -9.48 8.12 -12.49
N THR A 439 -8.22 8.50 -12.67
CA THR A 439 -7.48 8.32 -13.93
C THR A 439 -6.95 6.90 -14.17
N GLU A 440 -7.02 6.01 -13.18
CA GLU A 440 -6.49 4.63 -13.20
C GLU A 440 -7.55 3.58 -13.58
N ILE A 441 -8.70 3.99 -14.14
CA ILE A 441 -9.80 3.05 -14.47
C ILE A 441 -9.43 2.14 -15.66
N CYS A 442 -8.49 2.54 -16.51
CA CYS A 442 -7.95 1.71 -17.59
C CYS A 442 -6.45 1.95 -17.72
N THR A 443 -5.64 0.96 -17.35
CA THR A 443 -4.20 0.88 -17.65
C THR A 443 -3.92 -0.48 -18.25
N ASP A 444 -3.15 -0.52 -19.35
CA ASP A 444 -2.83 -1.76 -20.03
C ASP A 444 -2.00 -2.63 -19.08
N ARG A 445 -2.38 -3.89 -18.90
CA ARG A 445 -1.79 -4.74 -17.84
C ARG A 445 -0.29 -4.95 -18.01
N GLN A 446 0.22 -4.85 -19.24
CA GLN A 446 1.64 -5.07 -19.56
C GLN A 446 2.44 -3.78 -19.48
N THR A 447 1.92 -2.70 -20.06
CA THR A 447 2.66 -1.43 -20.28
C THR A 447 2.26 -0.31 -19.31
N HIS A 448 1.17 -0.49 -18.57
CA HIS A 448 0.54 0.50 -17.70
C HIS A 448 0.26 1.83 -18.43
N ASP A 449 0.17 1.79 -19.76
CA ASP A 449 -0.14 2.95 -20.58
C ASP A 449 -1.67 3.11 -20.68
N PRO A 450 -2.24 4.19 -20.09
CA PRO A 450 -3.66 4.44 -20.21
C PRO A 450 -4.07 4.74 -21.66
N VAL A 451 -3.18 5.25 -22.52
CA VAL A 451 -3.53 5.47 -23.94
C VAL A 451 -3.72 4.13 -24.65
N THR A 452 -2.78 3.21 -24.50
CA THR A 452 -2.85 1.85 -25.08
C THR A 452 -4.03 1.06 -24.54
N CYS A 453 -4.34 1.15 -23.24
CA CYS A 453 -5.53 0.52 -22.65
C CYS A 453 -6.82 1.00 -23.29
N TRP A 454 -6.94 2.32 -23.44
CA TRP A 454 -8.12 2.93 -24.05
C TRP A 454 -8.22 2.62 -25.56
N ASP A 455 -7.09 2.51 -26.26
CA ASP A 455 -7.04 2.04 -27.65
C ASP A 455 -7.56 0.60 -27.76
N GLN A 456 -7.07 -0.32 -26.91
CA GLN A 456 -7.52 -1.72 -26.87
C GLN A 456 -9.01 -1.84 -26.51
N LEU A 457 -9.48 -1.07 -25.52
CA LEU A 457 -10.88 -1.03 -25.14
C LEU A 457 -11.77 -0.60 -26.31
N ALA A 458 -11.37 0.46 -27.02
CA ALA A 458 -12.09 0.98 -28.18
C ALA A 458 -12.12 -0.04 -29.33
N ASP A 459 -10.97 -0.66 -29.63
CA ASP A 459 -10.85 -1.66 -30.70
C ASP A 459 -11.64 -2.94 -30.38
N THR A 460 -11.57 -3.43 -29.15
CA THR A 460 -12.31 -4.62 -28.69
C THR A 460 -13.82 -4.38 -28.74
N THR A 461 -14.28 -3.24 -28.19
CA THR A 461 -15.71 -2.88 -28.23
C THR A 461 -16.21 -2.78 -29.67
N LYS A 462 -15.42 -2.18 -30.57
CA LYS A 462 -15.76 -2.09 -31.99
C LYS A 462 -15.82 -3.46 -32.67
N MET A 463 -14.89 -4.36 -32.38
CA MET A 463 -14.89 -5.72 -32.92
C MET A 463 -16.09 -6.52 -32.41
N ASN A 464 -16.43 -6.40 -31.14
CA ASN A 464 -17.59 -7.06 -30.54
C ASN A 464 -18.91 -6.57 -31.16
N LEU A 465 -19.03 -5.27 -31.46
CA LEU A 465 -20.20 -4.72 -32.16
C LEU A 465 -20.35 -5.18 -33.61
N LEU A 466 -19.27 -5.61 -34.26
CA LEU A 466 -19.30 -6.17 -35.60
C LEU A 466 -19.52 -7.69 -35.60
N ASN A 467 -19.59 -8.32 -34.43
CA ASN A 467 -19.83 -9.74 -34.29
C ASN A 467 -21.30 -10.06 -34.63
N PRO A 468 -21.59 -11.09 -35.47
CA PRO A 468 -22.95 -11.51 -35.79
C PRO A 468 -23.80 -11.93 -34.58
N ILE A 469 -23.19 -12.13 -33.40
CA ILE A 469 -23.88 -12.36 -32.12
C ILE A 469 -24.59 -11.09 -31.60
N CYS A 470 -24.12 -9.88 -31.94
CA CYS A 470 -24.82 -8.63 -31.62
C CYS A 470 -25.99 -8.43 -32.61
N SER A 471 -27.21 -8.81 -32.23
CA SER A 471 -28.39 -8.50 -33.04
C SER A 471 -28.69 -6.99 -33.05
N PRO A 472 -29.23 -6.43 -34.15
CA PRO A 472 -29.64 -5.03 -34.21
C PRO A 472 -30.61 -4.64 -33.07
N GLU A 473 -31.52 -5.54 -32.71
CA GLU A 473 -32.46 -5.34 -31.60
C GLU A 473 -31.75 -5.21 -30.25
N SER A 474 -30.66 -5.95 -30.01
CA SER A 474 -29.89 -5.84 -28.77
C SER A 474 -29.14 -4.51 -28.72
N ILE A 475 -28.62 -4.02 -29.84
CA ILE A 475 -27.92 -2.74 -29.94
C ILE A 475 -28.89 -1.58 -29.67
N GLU A 476 -30.09 -1.63 -30.23
CA GLU A 476 -31.12 -0.61 -30.01
C GLU A 476 -31.56 -0.54 -28.54
N ARG A 477 -31.72 -1.68 -27.85
CA ARG A 477 -32.08 -1.71 -26.44
C ARG A 477 -31.02 -1.10 -25.52
N SER A 478 -29.74 -1.25 -25.88
CA SER A 478 -28.61 -0.73 -25.10
C SER A 478 -28.26 0.71 -25.44
N THR A 479 -28.93 1.29 -26.43
CA THR A 479 -28.74 2.68 -26.80
C THR A 479 -29.38 3.59 -25.75
N VAL A 480 -28.67 4.65 -25.39
CA VAL A 480 -29.14 5.68 -24.45
C VAL A 480 -28.97 7.05 -25.09
N LYS A 481 -29.90 7.95 -24.81
CA LYS A 481 -29.81 9.35 -25.23
C LYS A 481 -29.10 10.16 -24.16
N LEU A 482 -28.16 11.00 -24.57
CA LEU A 482 -27.48 11.91 -23.66
C LEU A 482 -28.30 13.19 -23.48
N VAL A 483 -28.43 13.66 -22.24
CA VAL A 483 -29.26 14.81 -21.87
C VAL A 483 -28.38 15.92 -21.27
N TRP A 484 -28.55 17.14 -21.79
CA TRP A 484 -27.92 18.36 -21.30
C TRP A 484 -28.93 19.22 -20.57
N SER A 485 -28.45 20.09 -19.68
CA SER A 485 -29.29 20.98 -18.89
C SER A 485 -29.91 22.13 -19.70
N GLU A 486 -29.32 22.55 -20.83
CA GLU A 486 -29.64 23.84 -21.48
C GLU A 486 -29.70 23.84 -23.03
N ASP A 487 -29.65 22.70 -23.73
CA ASP A 487 -29.58 22.67 -25.21
C ASP A 487 -30.59 21.66 -25.80
N ASN A 488 -31.68 22.15 -26.43
CA ASN A 488 -32.74 21.32 -27.06
C ASN A 488 -32.73 21.33 -28.61
N ASP A 489 -31.93 22.19 -29.26
CA ASP A 489 -31.97 22.41 -30.73
C ASP A 489 -30.81 21.78 -31.53
N LYS A 490 -30.05 20.85 -30.92
CA LYS A 490 -28.89 20.18 -31.54
C LYS A 490 -29.18 18.69 -31.83
N PRO A 491 -28.49 18.07 -32.80
CA PRO A 491 -28.73 16.67 -33.14
C PRO A 491 -28.51 15.77 -31.91
N PRO A 492 -29.39 14.76 -31.68
CA PRO A 492 -29.34 13.94 -30.49
C PRO A 492 -28.05 13.13 -30.43
N CYS A 493 -27.29 13.30 -29.35
CA CYS A 493 -26.16 12.45 -29.05
C CYS A 493 -26.61 11.19 -28.33
N VAL A 494 -26.07 10.06 -28.77
CA VAL A 494 -26.34 8.75 -28.18
C VAL A 494 -25.08 8.15 -27.57
N GLY A 495 -25.29 7.33 -26.56
CA GLY A 495 -24.30 6.42 -26.00
C GLY A 495 -24.84 4.99 -26.03
N MET A 496 -24.00 4.05 -25.63
CA MET A 496 -24.37 2.66 -25.48
C MET A 496 -23.99 2.16 -24.10
N LEU A 497 -24.89 1.42 -23.46
CA LEU A 497 -24.63 0.78 -22.19
C LEU A 497 -23.71 -0.43 -22.42
N ILE A 498 -22.53 -0.41 -21.79
CA ILE A 498 -21.53 -1.50 -21.89
C ILE A 498 -21.37 -2.27 -20.56
N LYS A 499 -21.80 -1.65 -19.46
CA LYS A 499 -22.00 -2.27 -18.14
C LYS A 499 -23.24 -1.63 -17.52
N THR A 500 -23.79 -2.25 -16.49
CA THR A 500 -24.99 -1.76 -15.79
C THR A 500 -24.81 -0.34 -15.19
N ASP A 501 -23.57 0.10 -14.99
CA ASP A 501 -23.19 1.42 -14.47
C ASP A 501 -22.41 2.29 -15.47
N THR A 502 -22.14 1.81 -16.69
CA THR A 502 -21.17 2.44 -17.60
C THR A 502 -21.71 2.57 -19.03
N VAL A 503 -21.69 3.79 -19.55
CA VAL A 503 -22.08 4.12 -20.93
C VAL A 503 -20.87 4.56 -21.74
N ILE A 504 -20.67 3.99 -22.92
CA ILE A 504 -19.69 4.46 -23.91
C ILE A 504 -20.32 5.45 -24.88
N THR A 505 -19.60 6.53 -25.22
CA THR A 505 -20.06 7.52 -26.21
C THR A 505 -18.88 8.18 -26.95
N SER A 506 -19.18 9.01 -27.95
CA SER A 506 -18.19 9.76 -28.73
C SER A 506 -17.85 11.10 -28.07
N ILE A 507 -16.55 11.40 -27.97
CA ILE A 507 -16.06 12.70 -27.49
C ILE A 507 -16.49 13.83 -28.43
N ARG A 508 -16.47 13.60 -29.75
CA ARG A 508 -16.93 14.56 -30.74
C ARG A 508 -18.41 14.88 -30.58
N CYS A 509 -19.25 13.88 -30.29
CA CYS A 509 -20.67 14.13 -30.07
C CYS A 509 -20.87 15.10 -28.91
N MET A 510 -20.24 14.82 -27.76
CA MET A 510 -20.32 15.69 -26.59
C MET A 510 -19.80 17.11 -26.88
N ASN A 511 -18.65 17.23 -27.54
CA ASN A 511 -18.03 18.53 -27.83
C ASN A 511 -18.78 19.36 -28.86
N ASN A 512 -19.51 18.72 -29.78
CA ASN A 512 -20.34 19.41 -30.77
C ASN A 512 -21.66 19.90 -30.17
N HIS A 513 -22.13 19.27 -29.09
CA HIS A 513 -23.38 19.63 -28.43
C HIS A 513 -23.19 20.89 -27.56
N SER A 514 -22.29 20.90 -26.58
CA SER A 514 -22.06 22.08 -25.74
C SER A 514 -20.65 22.09 -25.16
N SER A 515 -20.19 23.25 -24.70
CA SER A 515 -19.01 23.36 -23.82
C SER A 515 -19.23 22.62 -22.49
N ASN A 516 -20.49 22.47 -22.09
CA ASN A 516 -20.89 21.77 -20.87
C ASN A 516 -21.14 20.27 -21.15
N PRO A 517 -20.72 19.38 -20.25
CA PRO A 517 -20.95 17.94 -20.39
C PRO A 517 -22.44 17.57 -20.21
N PRO A 518 -22.87 16.40 -20.71
CA PRO A 518 -24.19 15.87 -20.39
C PRO A 518 -24.31 15.60 -18.88
N VAL A 519 -25.52 15.79 -18.36
CA VAL A 519 -25.83 15.65 -16.92
C VAL A 519 -26.56 14.34 -16.62
N GLU A 520 -27.33 13.85 -17.59
CA GLU A 520 -28.15 12.66 -17.45
C GLU A 520 -28.10 11.82 -18.73
N ILE A 521 -28.44 10.54 -18.61
CA ILE A 521 -28.82 9.69 -19.73
C ILE A 521 -30.32 9.40 -19.67
N GLU A 522 -30.93 9.17 -20.81
CA GLU A 522 -32.31 8.74 -20.97
C GLU A 522 -32.34 7.42 -21.76
N LEU A 523 -32.99 6.39 -21.22
CA LEU A 523 -33.11 5.09 -21.89
C LEU A 523 -34.07 5.21 -23.09
N THR A 524 -33.73 4.59 -24.24
CA THR A 524 -34.54 4.68 -25.48
C THR A 524 -35.34 3.42 -25.82
N GLY A 525 -35.16 2.32 -25.08
CA GLY A 525 -35.81 1.02 -25.30
C GLY A 525 -37.12 0.80 -24.53
N SER A 526 -37.36 -0.41 -24.01
CA SER A 526 -38.59 -0.80 -23.27
C SER A 526 -38.88 0.03 -22.01
N GLU A 527 -37.88 0.75 -21.51
CA GLU A 527 -37.93 1.64 -20.34
C GLU A 527 -37.81 3.13 -20.76
N GLN A 528 -38.43 3.47 -21.89
CA GLN A 528 -38.35 4.80 -22.49
C GLN A 528 -38.74 5.90 -21.50
N GLY A 529 -37.84 6.87 -21.26
CA GLY A 529 -38.08 8.02 -20.39
C GLY A 529 -37.49 7.93 -18.98
N LYS A 530 -36.94 6.78 -18.56
CA LYS A 530 -36.15 6.69 -17.32
C LYS A 530 -34.84 7.47 -17.48
N ARG A 531 -34.61 8.42 -16.57
CA ARG A 531 -33.40 9.25 -16.54
C ARG A 531 -32.48 8.87 -15.41
N VAL A 532 -31.18 8.83 -15.68
CA VAL A 532 -30.14 8.47 -14.72
C VAL A 532 -29.04 9.50 -14.74
N LYS A 533 -28.61 9.96 -13.57
CA LYS A 533 -27.55 10.99 -13.46
C LYS A 533 -26.19 10.41 -13.81
N ILE A 534 -25.38 11.23 -14.47
CA ILE A 534 -23.98 10.94 -14.76
C ILE A 534 -23.14 11.42 -13.57
N ALA A 535 -22.44 10.50 -12.90
CA ALA A 535 -21.56 10.79 -11.79
C ALA A 535 -20.18 11.29 -12.24
N ASN A 536 -19.63 10.69 -13.31
CA ASN A 536 -18.31 11.04 -13.81
C ASN A 536 -18.19 10.79 -15.32
N ILE A 537 -17.29 11.53 -15.98
CA ILE A 537 -17.00 11.41 -17.41
C ILE A 537 -15.51 11.23 -17.61
N LEU A 538 -15.13 10.09 -18.17
CA LEU A 538 -13.76 9.76 -18.54
C LEU A 538 -13.60 9.93 -20.04
N ARG A 539 -12.54 10.59 -20.48
CA ARG A 539 -12.24 10.81 -21.89
C ARG A 539 -10.95 10.09 -22.25
N HIS A 540 -10.89 9.54 -23.46
CA HIS A 540 -9.68 8.93 -23.99
C HIS A 540 -8.47 9.89 -23.84
N PRO A 541 -7.42 9.51 -23.10
CA PRO A 541 -6.31 10.42 -22.76
C PRO A 541 -5.51 10.88 -23.99
N GLY A 542 -5.46 10.05 -25.03
CA GLY A 542 -4.87 10.37 -26.33
C GLY A 542 -5.73 11.20 -27.31
N TYR A 543 -6.93 11.67 -26.94
CA TYR A 543 -7.81 12.42 -27.84
C TYR A 543 -7.24 13.81 -28.19
N LYS A 544 -7.28 14.17 -29.49
CA LYS A 544 -6.95 15.52 -29.99
C LYS A 544 -8.06 16.01 -30.91
N LYS A 545 -8.49 17.27 -30.73
CA LYS A 545 -9.53 17.92 -31.56
C LYS A 545 -9.08 17.91 -33.04
N GLY A 546 -9.88 17.32 -33.93
CA GLY A 546 -9.58 17.20 -35.36
C GLY A 546 -8.70 16.00 -35.78
N ALA A 547 -8.27 15.14 -34.86
CA ALA A 547 -7.50 13.94 -35.20
C ALA A 547 -8.35 12.90 -35.95
N ARG A 548 -7.82 12.35 -37.05
CA ARG A 548 -8.52 11.44 -37.98
C ARG A 548 -8.58 9.96 -37.56
N ARG A 549 -8.00 9.53 -36.42
CA ARG A 549 -7.92 8.10 -36.04
C ARG A 549 -8.37 7.80 -34.61
N GLY A 550 -9.30 6.84 -34.49
CA GLY A 550 -9.49 5.85 -33.41
C GLY A 550 -9.92 6.30 -32.00
N ARG A 551 -9.49 7.48 -31.53
CA ARG A 551 -9.48 7.81 -30.10
C ARG A 551 -10.65 8.69 -29.66
N ASP A 552 -11.80 8.53 -30.31
CA ASP A 552 -13.01 9.35 -30.09
C ASP A 552 -13.98 8.67 -29.12
N THR A 553 -13.48 8.28 -27.95
CA THR A 553 -14.23 7.45 -26.99
C THR A 553 -14.25 8.10 -25.62
N ALA A 554 -15.43 8.16 -25.00
CA ALA A 554 -15.64 8.56 -23.62
C ALA A 554 -16.50 7.54 -22.88
N LEU A 555 -16.27 7.43 -21.58
CA LEU A 555 -17.07 6.62 -20.66
C LEU A 555 -17.81 7.54 -19.70
N LEU A 556 -19.11 7.32 -19.54
CA LEU A 556 -19.98 8.00 -18.58
C LEU A 556 -20.28 6.98 -17.48
N LEU A 557 -19.86 7.29 -16.26
CA LEU A 557 -20.18 6.50 -15.08
C LEU A 557 -21.48 7.02 -14.48
N LEU A 558 -22.44 6.13 -14.29
CA LEU A 558 -23.76 6.46 -13.76
C LEU A 558 -23.71 6.56 -12.23
N ALA A 559 -24.57 7.43 -11.68
CA ALA A 559 -24.68 7.61 -10.23
C ALA A 559 -25.41 6.45 -9.53
N GLU A 560 -26.15 5.64 -10.29
CA GLU A 560 -26.92 4.50 -9.83
C GLU A 560 -26.70 3.33 -10.80
N ASP A 561 -26.58 2.13 -10.25
CA ASP A 561 -26.37 0.91 -11.03
C ASP A 561 -27.72 0.35 -11.52
N LEU A 562 -27.81 0.02 -12.80
CA LEU A 562 -29.04 -0.45 -13.45
C LEU A 562 -29.26 -1.97 -13.29
N ILE A 563 -28.95 -2.52 -12.10
CA ILE A 563 -28.97 -3.96 -11.80
C ILE A 563 -30.36 -4.58 -12.00
N ASP A 564 -31.43 -3.80 -11.79
CA ASP A 564 -32.81 -4.28 -11.95
C ASP A 564 -33.20 -4.51 -13.41
N ILE A 565 -32.34 -4.13 -14.37
CA ILE A 565 -32.60 -4.19 -15.81
C ILE A 565 -31.46 -4.93 -16.53
N LYS A 566 -31.17 -6.15 -16.06
CA LYS A 566 -30.01 -6.98 -16.51
C LYS A 566 -29.96 -7.28 -18.01
N ASP A 567 -31.07 -7.16 -18.72
CA ASP A 567 -31.17 -7.45 -20.16
C ASP A 567 -30.82 -6.24 -21.07
N LEU A 568 -30.41 -5.10 -20.50
CA LEU A 568 -30.03 -3.91 -21.28
C LEU A 568 -28.58 -3.90 -21.77
N VAL A 569 -27.66 -4.68 -21.21
CA VAL A 569 -26.28 -4.78 -21.73
C VAL A 569 -26.22 -5.94 -22.72
N PRO A 570 -25.77 -5.74 -23.98
CA PRO A 570 -25.68 -6.83 -24.93
C PRO A 570 -24.72 -7.90 -24.43
N ARG A 571 -25.11 -9.18 -24.49
CA ARG A 571 -24.22 -10.29 -24.11
C ARG A 571 -22.91 -10.29 -24.92
N CYS A 572 -22.97 -9.82 -26.17
CA CYS A 572 -21.79 -9.66 -27.02
C CYS A 572 -20.78 -8.61 -26.52
N ILE A 573 -21.14 -7.77 -25.54
CA ILE A 573 -20.26 -6.76 -24.92
C ILE A 573 -19.84 -7.16 -23.50
N GLN A 574 -20.56 -8.09 -22.86
CA GLN A 574 -20.26 -8.55 -21.50
C GLN A 574 -19.01 -9.44 -21.40
N GLU A 575 -18.67 -10.16 -22.48
CA GLU A 575 -17.41 -10.92 -22.63
C GLU A 575 -16.27 -10.02 -23.12
#